data_AF-A0A437QI87-F1
#
_entry.id   AF-A0A437QI87-F1
#
_cell.length_a   1.000
_cell.length_b   1.000
_cell.length_c   1.000
_cell.angle_alpha   90.00
_cell.angle_beta   90.00
_cell.angle_gamma   90.00
#
_symmetry.space_group_name_H-M   'P 1'
#
loop_
_entity.id
_entity.type
_entity.pdbx_description
1 polymer ?
#
loop_
_entity_poly.entity_id
_entity_poly.type
_entity_poly.pdbx_seq_one_letter_code
_entity_poly.pdbx_strand_id
1 'polypeptide(L)'
;MSGNGSVTIRHATSADKDAVGDLAHRLLSDVDAPRFDPQGYASVAADLLDSDSGFIAYLAVTGGRDDGEFTEKVVGLITLAETCALFSGGHFGELQEFFIDPDYRSGGLGQRMLRFAVEEGKRRNWQRLQVNAPAPEKSQRSYDFYKKAGFEDIGPLMRYFLDKDGLDKDGLDKDGLDKDGLDKDGLDKDGA
;
A
#
# COMPACT_ATOMS: atom_id res chain seq x y z
N MET A 1 -12.33 1.17 31.14
CA MET A 1 -12.01 2.49 30.53
C MET A 1 -10.71 2.30 29.78
N SER A 2 -10.78 1.96 28.50
CA SER A 2 -9.59 1.61 27.72
C SER A 2 -8.84 2.89 27.39
N GLY A 3 -7.62 3.01 27.92
CA GLY A 3 -6.75 4.14 27.66
C GLY A 3 -6.37 4.14 26.18
N ASN A 4 -7.02 4.99 25.39
CA ASN A 4 -6.49 5.36 24.09
C ASN A 4 -5.20 6.16 24.34
N GLY A 5 -4.06 5.48 24.30
CA GLY A 5 -2.76 6.13 24.21
C GLY A 5 -2.77 7.17 23.08
N SER A 6 -2.05 8.27 23.25
CA SER A 6 -1.96 9.29 22.21
C SER A 6 -1.27 8.71 20.99
N VAL A 7 -1.97 8.64 19.86
CA VAL A 7 -1.38 8.21 18.59
C VAL A 7 -0.57 9.35 17.98
N THR A 8 0.68 9.07 17.64
CA THR A 8 1.58 9.97 16.91
C THR A 8 1.78 9.46 15.49
N ILE A 9 2.06 10.36 14.53
CA ILE A 9 2.41 10.00 13.15
C ILE A 9 3.88 10.39 12.95
N ARG A 10 4.72 9.44 12.53
CA ARG A 10 6.15 9.68 12.30
C ARG A 10 6.63 9.03 11.01
N HIS A 11 7.73 9.55 10.47
CA HIS A 11 8.43 8.92 9.35
C HIS A 11 8.95 7.54 9.77
N ALA A 12 8.86 6.56 8.88
CA ALA A 12 9.46 5.26 9.04
C ALA A 12 10.96 5.33 8.70
N THR A 13 11.76 4.49 9.32
CA THR A 13 13.18 4.31 8.99
C THR A 13 13.42 2.85 8.62
N SER A 14 14.60 2.48 8.14
CA SER A 14 14.94 1.07 7.91
C SER A 14 14.82 0.18 9.15
N ALA A 15 14.84 0.75 10.36
CA ALA A 15 14.52 0.03 11.60
C ALA A 15 13.05 -0.43 11.67
N ASP A 16 12.15 0.19 10.90
CA ASP A 16 10.72 -0.11 10.87
C ASP A 16 10.32 -1.09 9.76
N LYS A 17 11.28 -1.65 9.01
CA LYS A 17 11.02 -2.51 7.85
C LYS A 17 10.03 -3.65 8.13
N ASP A 18 10.11 -4.26 9.32
CA ASP A 18 9.26 -5.39 9.69
C ASP A 18 7.82 -4.92 9.93
N ALA A 19 7.64 -3.74 10.55
CA ALA A 19 6.33 -3.14 10.76
C ALA A 19 5.70 -2.68 9.43
N VAL A 20 6.49 -2.09 8.53
CA VAL A 20 6.03 -1.71 7.20
C VAL A 20 5.61 -2.95 6.40
N GLY A 21 6.45 -3.99 6.41
CA GLY A 21 6.18 -5.25 5.72
C GLY A 21 4.93 -5.97 6.23
N ASP A 22 4.77 -6.08 7.56
CA ASP A 22 3.57 -6.69 8.16
C ASP A 22 2.28 -5.92 7.79
N LEU A 23 2.27 -4.60 7.94
CA LEU A 23 1.08 -3.80 7.66
C LEU A 23 0.73 -3.79 6.16
N ALA A 24 1.71 -3.79 5.27
CA ALA A 24 1.49 -3.93 3.83
C ALA A 24 0.92 -5.31 3.49
N HIS A 25 1.47 -6.38 4.07
CA HIS A 25 0.95 -7.73 3.89
C HIS A 25 -0.50 -7.86 4.38
N ARG A 26 -0.82 -7.30 5.56
CA ARG A 26 -2.18 -7.29 6.13
C ARG A 26 -3.16 -6.52 5.26
N LEU A 27 -2.77 -5.35 4.76
CA LEU A 27 -3.59 -4.59 3.80
C LEU A 27 -3.89 -5.41 2.55
N LEU A 28 -2.85 -6.01 1.95
CA LEU A 28 -3.00 -6.72 0.70
C LEU A 28 -3.79 -8.01 0.89
N SER A 29 -3.63 -8.71 2.02
CA SER A 29 -4.46 -9.87 2.37
C SER A 29 -5.95 -9.56 2.47
N ASP A 30 -6.32 -8.32 2.83
CA ASP A 30 -7.72 -7.88 2.91
C ASP A 30 -8.30 -7.53 1.51
N VAL A 31 -7.46 -7.23 0.52
CA VAL A 31 -7.87 -6.59 -0.75
C VAL A 31 -7.58 -7.46 -1.99
N ASP A 32 -6.53 -8.27 -1.95
CA ASP A 32 -6.03 -9.09 -3.06
C ASP A 32 -5.20 -10.29 -2.54
N ALA A 33 -4.52 -11.03 -3.41
CA ALA A 33 -3.52 -12.01 -3.04
C ALA A 33 -2.14 -11.33 -2.88
N PRO A 34 -1.56 -11.25 -1.67
CA PRO A 34 -0.23 -10.67 -1.48
C PRO A 34 0.83 -11.44 -2.27
N ARG A 35 1.77 -10.73 -2.89
CA ARG A 35 2.86 -11.31 -3.69
C ARG A 35 3.90 -12.01 -2.82
N PHE A 36 4.13 -11.48 -1.63
CA PHE A 36 5.12 -11.96 -0.69
C PHE A 36 4.48 -12.21 0.68
N ASP A 37 5.15 -13.00 1.50
CA ASP A 37 4.84 -13.07 2.93
C ASP A 37 5.33 -11.78 3.65
N PRO A 38 5.05 -11.61 4.96
CA PRO A 38 5.51 -10.44 5.70
C PRO A 38 7.03 -10.22 5.62
N GLN A 39 7.84 -11.28 5.62
CA GLN A 39 9.30 -11.17 5.59
C GLN A 39 9.82 -10.70 4.22
N GLY A 40 9.19 -11.15 3.13
CA GLY A 40 9.49 -10.68 1.79
C GLY A 40 9.15 -9.20 1.62
N TYR A 41 7.99 -8.75 2.12
CA TYR A 41 7.68 -7.32 2.14
C TYR A 41 8.61 -6.52 3.05
N ALA A 42 9.05 -7.06 4.18
CA ALA A 42 10.05 -6.40 5.03
C ALA A 42 11.41 -6.27 4.32
N SER A 43 11.80 -7.25 3.49
CA SER A 43 13.00 -7.13 2.65
C SER A 43 12.87 -5.99 1.65
N VAL A 44 11.74 -5.90 0.95
CA VAL A 44 11.49 -4.81 0.00
C VAL A 44 11.45 -3.46 0.72
N ALA A 45 10.81 -3.38 1.89
CA ALA A 45 10.76 -2.17 2.69
C ALA A 45 12.16 -1.71 3.12
N ALA A 46 13.04 -2.65 3.51
CA ALA A 46 14.43 -2.32 3.85
C ALA A 46 15.17 -1.65 2.69
N ASP A 47 15.02 -2.19 1.47
CA ASP A 47 15.66 -1.65 0.28
C ASP A 47 15.10 -0.26 -0.08
N LEU A 48 13.79 -0.07 0.01
CA LEU A 48 13.14 1.18 -0.38
C LEU A 48 13.35 2.31 0.63
N LEU A 49 13.27 2.02 1.94
CA LEU A 49 13.36 3.04 2.99
C LEU A 49 14.72 3.73 3.07
N ASP A 50 15.79 3.06 2.64
CA ASP A 50 17.15 3.61 2.62
C ASP A 50 17.57 4.11 1.21
N SER A 51 16.67 4.03 0.22
CA SER A 51 16.95 4.44 -1.16
C SER A 51 16.56 5.89 -1.46
N ASP A 52 17.14 6.47 -2.51
CA ASP A 52 16.73 7.77 -3.07
C ASP A 52 15.62 7.61 -4.13
N SER A 53 14.75 6.60 -3.98
CA SER A 53 13.70 6.26 -4.95
C SER A 53 12.49 7.19 -4.92
N GLY A 54 12.44 8.12 -3.96
CA GLY A 54 11.25 8.90 -3.66
C GLY A 54 10.18 8.14 -2.88
N PHE A 55 10.46 6.90 -2.44
CA PHE A 55 9.61 6.15 -1.52
C PHE A 55 9.65 6.75 -0.12
N ILE A 56 8.47 6.94 0.48
CA ILE A 56 8.29 7.54 1.79
C ILE A 56 7.26 6.71 2.54
N ALA A 57 7.51 6.37 3.80
CA ALA A 57 6.52 5.72 4.66
C ALA A 57 6.32 6.49 5.95
N TYR A 58 5.06 6.58 6.39
CA TYR A 58 4.69 7.11 7.70
C TYR A 58 3.91 6.08 8.50
N LEU A 59 4.23 6.02 9.78
CA LEU A 59 3.62 5.11 10.73
C LEU A 59 2.79 5.90 11.75
N ALA A 60 1.60 5.40 12.04
CA ALA A 60 0.86 5.80 13.22
C ALA A 60 1.27 4.89 14.38
N VAL A 61 1.78 5.46 15.46
CA VAL A 61 2.32 4.75 16.62
C VAL A 61 1.59 5.20 17.87
N THR A 62 1.13 4.24 18.66
CA THR A 62 0.55 4.49 19.98
C THR A 62 1.47 3.93 21.06
N GLY A 63 1.64 4.68 22.13
CA GLY A 63 2.29 4.21 23.35
C GLY A 63 1.27 3.70 24.35
N GLY A 64 1.55 2.57 24.97
CA GLY A 64 0.78 2.02 26.08
C GLY A 64 1.69 1.54 27.19
N ARG A 65 1.12 1.30 28.37
CA ARG A 65 1.77 0.45 29.37
C ARG A 65 1.10 -0.90 29.33
N ASP A 66 1.87 -1.94 29.08
CA ASP A 66 1.46 -3.33 29.25
C ASP A 66 2.36 -3.95 30.32
N ASP A 67 1.75 -4.51 31.37
CA ASP A 67 2.45 -5.04 32.55
C ASP A 67 3.55 -4.14 33.18
N GLY A 68 3.39 -2.82 33.07
CA GLY A 68 4.31 -1.84 33.65
C GLY A 68 5.47 -1.42 32.74
N GLU A 69 5.66 -2.08 31.60
CA GLU A 69 6.60 -1.66 30.56
C GLU A 69 5.90 -0.76 29.54
N PHE A 70 6.60 0.27 29.07
CA PHE A 70 6.10 1.10 27.97
C PHE A 70 6.33 0.36 26.66
N THR A 71 5.25 0.07 25.95
CA THR A 71 5.30 -0.59 24.65
C THR A 71 4.74 0.36 23.58
N GLU A 72 5.48 0.47 22.48
CA GLU A 72 4.99 1.14 21.28
C GLU A 72 4.34 0.13 20.36
N LYS A 73 3.13 0.43 19.89
CA LYS A 73 2.43 -0.35 18.87
C LYS A 73 2.24 0.49 17.63
N VAL A 74 2.66 -0.04 16.48
CA VAL A 74 2.35 0.52 15.17
C VAL A 74 0.93 0.10 14.79
N VAL A 75 0.07 1.07 14.50
CA VAL A 75 -1.38 0.87 14.29
C VAL A 75 -1.88 1.45 12.97
N GLY A 76 -0.99 2.00 12.15
CA GLY A 76 -1.33 2.47 10.80
C GLY A 76 -0.08 2.71 9.96
N LEU A 77 -0.25 2.56 8.66
CA LEU A 77 0.76 2.74 7.63
C LEU A 77 0.19 3.60 6.51
N ILE A 78 0.94 4.60 6.05
CA ILE A 78 0.75 5.21 4.75
C ILE A 78 2.09 5.25 4.03
N THR A 79 2.13 4.75 2.80
CA THR A 79 3.30 4.86 1.92
C THR A 79 2.98 5.77 0.76
N LEU A 80 3.97 6.55 0.35
CA LEU A 80 3.90 7.50 -0.74
C LEU A 80 5.10 7.26 -1.66
N ALA A 81 4.91 7.45 -2.97
CA ALA A 81 5.99 7.59 -3.92
C ALA A 81 5.95 8.98 -4.54
N GLU A 82 7.07 9.69 -4.52
CA GLU A 82 7.24 10.90 -5.33
C GLU A 82 7.54 10.52 -6.78
N THR A 83 6.86 11.18 -7.71
CA THR A 83 7.12 11.05 -9.15
C THR A 83 6.94 12.41 -9.82
N CYS A 84 7.14 12.49 -11.14
CA CYS A 84 6.91 13.71 -11.91
C CYS A 84 6.35 13.40 -13.30
N ALA A 85 5.59 14.35 -13.84
CA ALA A 85 5.15 14.30 -15.23
C ALA A 85 4.93 15.70 -15.80
N LEU A 86 5.03 15.82 -17.12
CA LEU A 86 4.74 17.07 -17.84
C LEU A 86 3.27 17.45 -17.70
N PHE A 87 2.35 16.49 -17.81
CA PHE A 87 0.91 16.77 -17.74
C PHE A 87 0.46 17.22 -16.34
N SER A 88 1.18 16.83 -15.28
CA SER A 88 0.93 17.27 -13.91
C SER A 88 1.62 18.59 -13.58
N GLY A 89 2.40 19.17 -14.49
CA GLY A 89 3.15 20.40 -14.24
C GLY A 89 4.34 20.23 -13.28
N GLY A 90 4.92 19.03 -13.18
CA GLY A 90 6.06 18.72 -12.31
C GLY A 90 5.79 17.58 -11.35
N HIS A 91 6.36 17.67 -10.14
CA HIS A 91 6.34 16.60 -9.14
C HIS A 91 4.94 16.40 -8.54
N PHE A 92 4.60 15.15 -8.23
CA PHE A 92 3.38 14.78 -7.53
C PHE A 92 3.57 13.49 -6.74
N GLY A 93 2.68 13.24 -5.78
CA GLY A 93 2.72 12.03 -4.96
C GLY A 93 1.71 10.99 -5.39
N GLU A 94 2.06 9.73 -5.24
CA GLU A 94 1.16 8.58 -5.28
C GLU A 94 1.06 7.96 -3.89
N LEU A 95 -0.15 7.82 -3.35
CA LEU A 95 -0.41 7.01 -2.16
C LEU A 95 -0.54 5.55 -2.59
N GLN A 96 0.35 4.69 -2.09
CA GLN A 96 0.49 3.31 -2.54
C GLN A 96 -0.21 2.34 -1.57
N GLU A 97 0.19 2.34 -0.31
CA GLU A 97 -0.45 1.58 0.76
C GLU A 97 -1.07 2.53 1.78
N PHE A 98 -2.30 2.23 2.20
CA PHE A 98 -2.92 2.92 3.32
C PHE A 98 -3.73 1.98 4.18
N PHE A 99 -3.19 1.69 5.36
CA PHE A 99 -3.73 0.73 6.30
C PHE A 99 -3.95 1.37 7.68
N ILE A 100 -5.06 1.02 8.31
CA ILE A 100 -5.35 1.30 9.71
C ILE A 100 -5.73 -0.02 10.37
N ASP A 101 -5.07 -0.33 11.48
CA ASP A 101 -5.39 -1.49 12.31
C ASP A 101 -6.89 -1.47 12.68
N PRO A 102 -7.62 -2.58 12.51
CA PRO A 102 -9.06 -2.64 12.75
C PRO A 102 -9.52 -2.04 14.08
N ASP A 103 -8.76 -2.24 15.17
CA ASP A 103 -9.09 -1.76 16.51
C ASP A 103 -8.98 -0.22 16.63
N TYR A 104 -8.28 0.41 15.68
CA TYR A 104 -8.03 1.86 15.62
C TYR A 104 -8.82 2.54 14.49
N ARG A 105 -9.71 1.79 13.82
CA ARG A 105 -10.64 2.35 12.80
C ARG A 105 -11.75 3.15 13.48
N SER A 106 -12.43 3.98 12.70
CA SER A 106 -13.59 4.79 13.13
C SER A 106 -13.32 5.86 14.21
N GLY A 107 -12.11 5.95 14.77
CA GLY A 107 -11.65 7.02 15.67
C GLY A 107 -11.02 8.25 14.98
N GLY A 108 -11.25 8.41 13.68
CA GLY A 108 -10.69 9.51 12.87
C GLY A 108 -9.20 9.38 12.53
N LEU A 109 -8.50 8.33 12.98
CA LEU A 109 -7.07 8.14 12.72
C LEU A 109 -6.75 8.13 11.22
N GLY A 110 -7.53 7.41 10.41
CA GLY A 110 -7.37 7.42 8.96
C GLY A 110 -7.49 8.82 8.34
N GLN A 111 -8.48 9.61 8.75
CA GLN A 111 -8.60 10.99 8.26
C GLN A 111 -7.41 11.86 8.65
N ARG A 112 -6.84 11.65 9.86
CA ARG A 112 -5.63 12.36 10.30
C ARG A 112 -4.40 11.95 9.49
N MET A 113 -4.19 10.66 9.25
CA MET A 113 -3.07 10.17 8.44
C MET A 113 -3.16 10.63 6.99
N LEU A 114 -4.35 10.57 6.37
CA LEU A 114 -4.53 11.06 5.01
C LEU A 114 -4.27 12.57 4.90
N ARG A 115 -4.75 13.35 5.87
CA ARG A 115 -4.45 14.79 5.94
C ARG A 115 -2.96 15.05 6.09
N PHE A 116 -2.27 14.25 6.91
CA PHE A 116 -0.83 14.35 7.07
C PHE A 116 -0.11 14.13 5.73
N ALA A 117 -0.48 13.12 4.94
CA ALA A 117 0.08 12.90 3.60
C ALA A 117 -0.21 14.05 2.62
N VAL A 118 -1.39 14.67 2.69
CA VAL A 118 -1.72 15.87 1.90
C VAL A 118 -0.82 17.05 2.26
N GLU A 119 -0.59 17.30 3.56
CA GLU A 119 0.32 18.37 4.02
C GLU A 119 1.78 18.08 3.64
N GLU A 120 2.18 16.81 3.65
CA GLU A 120 3.49 16.39 3.16
C GLU A 120 3.69 16.74 1.68
N GLY A 121 2.68 16.47 0.83
CA GLY A 121 2.73 16.85 -0.58
C GLY A 121 2.84 18.37 -0.77
N LYS A 122 2.08 19.16 0.00
CA LYS A 122 2.19 20.63 -0.02
C LYS A 122 3.59 21.11 0.37
N ARG A 123 4.17 20.52 1.43
CA ARG A 123 5.52 20.86 1.90
C ARG A 123 6.59 20.55 0.85
N ARG A 124 6.37 19.54 0.02
CA ARG A 124 7.24 19.16 -1.11
C ARG A 124 6.92 19.88 -2.42
N ASN A 125 5.96 20.81 -2.43
CA ASN A 125 5.49 21.49 -3.64
C ASN A 125 4.96 20.53 -4.73
N TRP A 126 4.36 19.42 -4.31
CA TRP A 126 3.67 18.52 -5.21
C TRP A 126 2.41 19.16 -5.78
N GLN A 127 2.20 18.99 -7.08
CA GLN A 127 1.05 19.55 -7.78
C GLN A 127 -0.26 18.83 -7.41
N ARG A 128 -0.16 17.56 -6.99
CA ARG A 128 -1.29 16.74 -6.52
C ARG A 128 -0.81 15.55 -5.69
N LEU A 129 -1.75 14.93 -5.00
CA LEU A 129 -1.63 13.60 -4.42
C LEU A 129 -2.69 12.71 -5.07
N GLN A 130 -2.31 11.56 -5.59
CA GLN A 130 -3.23 10.59 -6.20
C GLN A 130 -3.21 9.26 -5.45
N VAL A 131 -4.28 8.48 -5.61
CA VAL A 131 -4.41 7.16 -5.01
C VAL A 131 -5.16 6.26 -5.97
N ASN A 132 -4.74 4.99 -6.07
CA ASN A 132 -5.54 3.96 -6.67
C ASN A 132 -6.54 3.42 -5.65
N ALA A 133 -7.72 4.03 -5.58
CA ALA A 133 -8.79 3.58 -4.70
C ALA A 133 -9.50 2.34 -5.30
N PRO A 134 -10.00 1.42 -4.46
CA PRO A 134 -10.87 0.35 -4.94
C PRO A 134 -12.12 0.97 -5.57
N ALA A 135 -12.55 0.42 -6.70
CA ALA A 135 -13.78 0.83 -7.35
C ALA A 135 -14.99 0.64 -6.41
N PRO A 136 -16.07 1.45 -6.55
CA PRO A 136 -17.21 1.43 -5.62
C PRO A 136 -17.84 0.06 -5.41
N GLU A 137 -17.88 -0.78 -6.46
CA GLU A 137 -18.39 -2.15 -6.42
C GLU A 137 -17.54 -3.10 -5.56
N LYS A 138 -16.24 -2.82 -5.40
CA LYS A 138 -15.35 -3.57 -4.50
C LYS A 138 -15.39 -3.02 -3.08
N SER A 139 -15.44 -1.69 -2.92
CA SER A 139 -15.57 -1.06 -1.61
C SER A 139 -16.12 0.37 -1.69
N GLN A 140 -17.45 0.49 -1.61
CA GLN A 140 -18.14 1.78 -1.52
C GLN A 140 -17.62 2.60 -0.32
N ARG A 141 -17.31 1.93 0.79
CA ARG A 141 -16.79 2.58 2.01
C ARG A 141 -15.46 3.29 1.75
N SER A 142 -14.51 2.61 1.10
CA SER A 142 -13.19 3.19 0.81
C SER A 142 -13.31 4.30 -0.24
N TYR A 143 -14.13 4.08 -1.27
CA TYR A 143 -14.43 5.10 -2.28
C TYR A 143 -14.98 6.39 -1.64
N ASP A 144 -16.03 6.27 -0.80
CA ASP A 144 -16.63 7.38 -0.08
C ASP A 144 -15.65 8.09 0.85
N PHE A 145 -14.75 7.34 1.48
CA PHE A 145 -13.72 7.90 2.35
C PHE A 145 -12.79 8.86 1.59
N TYR A 146 -12.31 8.47 0.39
CA TYR A 146 -11.49 9.34 -0.45
C TYR A 146 -12.28 10.51 -1.03
N LYS A 147 -13.52 10.28 -1.51
CA LYS A 147 -14.40 11.36 -1.98
C LYS A 147 -14.65 12.42 -0.91
N LYS A 148 -14.93 12.01 0.33
CA LYS A 148 -15.12 12.92 1.48
C LYS A 148 -13.83 13.65 1.86
N ALA A 149 -12.67 13.07 1.60
CA ALA A 149 -11.38 13.71 1.78
C ALA A 149 -11.01 14.71 0.67
N GLY A 150 -11.84 14.83 -0.38
CA GLY A 150 -11.64 15.77 -1.48
C GLY A 150 -10.97 15.17 -2.72
N PHE A 151 -10.78 13.85 -2.77
CA PHE A 151 -10.27 13.20 -3.97
C PHE A 151 -11.33 13.16 -5.08
N GLU A 152 -10.86 13.27 -6.32
CA GLU A 152 -11.67 13.17 -7.53
C GLU A 152 -11.47 11.83 -8.20
N ASP A 153 -12.53 11.30 -8.80
CA ASP A 153 -12.48 10.08 -9.59
C ASP A 153 -12.09 10.47 -11.02
N ILE A 154 -10.97 9.93 -11.48
CA ILE A 154 -10.38 10.24 -12.79
C ILE A 154 -10.50 9.06 -13.76
N GLY A 155 -11.27 8.02 -13.41
CA GLY A 155 -11.43 6.80 -14.19
C GLY A 155 -10.52 5.65 -13.76
N PRO A 156 -10.46 4.56 -14.56
CA PRO A 156 -9.81 3.33 -14.16
C PRO A 156 -8.27 3.42 -14.22
N LEU A 157 -7.60 2.72 -13.30
CA LEU A 157 -6.17 2.40 -13.40
C LEU A 157 -5.97 1.19 -14.32
N MET A 158 -5.20 1.38 -15.39
CA MET A 158 -4.80 0.31 -16.30
C MET A 158 -3.36 -0.13 -15.99
N ARG A 159 -3.08 -1.43 -16.04
CA ARG A 159 -1.73 -1.99 -15.84
C ARG A 159 -1.38 -3.00 -16.93
N TYR A 160 -0.12 -3.04 -17.34
CA TYR A 160 0.45 -4.04 -18.25
C TYR A 160 1.69 -4.64 -17.59
N PHE A 161 1.75 -5.97 -17.48
CA PHE A 161 2.89 -6.66 -16.87
C PHE A 161 4.01 -6.85 -17.90
N LEU A 162 5.24 -6.45 -17.57
CA LEU A 162 6.37 -6.44 -18.49
C LEU A 162 7.21 -7.73 -18.44
N ASP A 163 7.16 -8.45 -17.32
CA ASP A 163 7.92 -9.65 -17.00
C ASP A 163 7.13 -10.95 -17.21
N LYS A 164 5.84 -10.82 -17.52
CA LYS A 164 4.99 -11.90 -17.96
C LYS A 164 5.04 -11.92 -19.47
N ASP A 165 5.59 -12.97 -20.06
CA ASP A 165 5.48 -13.26 -21.50
C ASP A 165 4.01 -13.56 -21.91
N GLY A 166 3.03 -12.81 -21.39
CA GLY A 166 1.61 -13.14 -21.43
C GLY A 166 1.17 -14.16 -20.37
N LEU A 167 2.06 -14.58 -19.48
CA LEU A 167 1.77 -15.60 -18.45
C LEU A 167 0.95 -15.04 -17.28
N ASP A 168 -0.02 -15.80 -16.78
CA ASP A 168 -0.92 -15.45 -15.70
C ASP A 168 -0.26 -15.67 -14.32
N LYS A 169 -1.05 -15.75 -13.24
CA LYS A 169 -0.52 -15.98 -11.89
C LYS A 169 -0.02 -17.41 -11.67
N ASP A 170 -0.46 -18.35 -12.50
CA ASP A 170 -0.11 -19.76 -12.46
C ASP A 170 1.03 -20.07 -13.45
N GLY A 171 1.56 -19.04 -14.12
CA GLY A 171 2.63 -19.15 -15.09
C GLY A 171 2.16 -19.59 -16.48
N LEU A 172 0.85 -19.48 -16.76
CA LEU A 172 0.23 -19.93 -18.01
C LEU A 172 -0.12 -18.77 -18.93
N ASP A 173 0.14 -18.88 -20.22
CA ASP A 173 -0.20 -17.87 -21.21
C ASP A 173 -1.72 -17.73 -21.41
N LYS A 174 -2.13 -16.86 -22.34
CA LYS A 174 -3.55 -16.68 -22.69
C LYS A 174 -4.26 -17.95 -23.18
N ASP A 175 -3.51 -18.96 -23.60
CA ASP A 175 -4.00 -20.24 -24.10
C ASP A 175 -3.94 -21.32 -22.99
N GLY A 176 -3.49 -20.97 -21.78
CA GLY A 176 -3.40 -21.86 -20.63
C GLY A 176 -2.14 -22.72 -20.59
N LEU A 177 -1.08 -22.32 -21.28
CA LEU A 177 0.18 -23.06 -21.41
C LEU A 177 1.35 -22.37 -20.71
N ASP A 178 2.22 -23.12 -20.03
CA ASP A 178 3.40 -22.57 -19.39
C ASP A 178 4.49 -22.14 -20.40
N LYS A 179 5.61 -21.63 -19.89
CA LYS A 179 6.78 -21.25 -20.71
C LYS A 179 7.35 -22.40 -21.56
N ASP A 180 7.07 -23.65 -21.20
CA ASP A 180 7.52 -24.86 -21.89
C ASP A 180 6.43 -25.39 -22.85
N GLY A 181 5.26 -24.74 -22.90
CA GLY A 181 4.14 -25.06 -23.78
C GLY A 181 3.16 -26.09 -23.22
N LEU A 182 3.16 -26.31 -21.89
CA LEU A 182 2.36 -27.34 -21.22
C LEU A 182 1.22 -26.75 -20.39
N ASP A 183 0.07 -27.39 -20.37
CA ASP A 183 -1.04 -27.01 -19.51
C ASP A 183 -0.80 -27.42 -18.04
N LYS A 184 -1.75 -27.06 -17.18
CA LYS A 184 -1.70 -27.39 -15.73
C LYS A 184 -1.60 -28.89 -15.41
N ASP A 185 -1.98 -29.75 -16.35
CA ASP A 185 -1.96 -31.20 -16.22
C ASP A 185 -0.68 -31.80 -16.86
N GLY A 186 0.17 -30.94 -17.44
CA GLY A 186 1.44 -31.28 -18.06
C GLY A 186 1.32 -31.69 -19.53
N LEU A 187 0.19 -31.40 -20.18
CA LEU A 187 -0.07 -31.77 -21.57
C LEU A 187 0.24 -30.60 -22.52
N ASP A 188 0.84 -30.90 -23.66
CA ASP A 188 0.99 -29.90 -24.71
C ASP A 188 -0.34 -29.62 -25.45
N LYS A 189 -0.32 -28.65 -26.38
CA LYS A 189 -1.48 -28.31 -27.23
C LYS A 189 -2.06 -29.47 -28.05
N ASP A 190 -1.29 -30.56 -28.23
CA ASP A 190 -1.68 -31.76 -28.96
C ASP A 190 -2.20 -32.86 -28.01
N GLY A 191 -2.20 -32.62 -26.69
CA GLY A 191 -2.72 -33.51 -25.65
C GLY A 191 -1.79 -34.68 -25.30
N ALA A 192 -0.48 -34.52 -25.54
CA ALA A 192 0.55 -35.54 -25.29
C ALA A 192 1.29 -35.33 -23.96
#